data_AF-A0A2S0RJ21-F1
#
_entry.id   AF-A0A2S0RJ21-F1
#
_cell.length_a   1.000
_cell.length_b   1.000
_cell.length_c   1.000
_cell.angle_alpha   90.00
_cell.angle_beta   90.00
_cell.angle_gamma   90.00
#
_symmetry.space_group_name_H-M   'P 1'
#
loop_
_entity.id
_entity.type
_entity.pdbx_description
1 polymer ?
#
loop_
_entity_poly.entity_id
_entity_poly.type
_entity_poly.pdbx_seq_one_letter_code
_entity_poly.pdbx_strand_id
1 'polypeptide(L)'
;MKKIALLLVFTLFTVSANAQKKKAPAKKTVAKITTLAKTDNLSADMAGNKFMVSITDGKVKDTLFSRPFDPAKTLPADFKITPFTAKGAKLYAISWTQRNISETKLKNEEALTTFTEIWDAAAKKQILANNQITTKVSEIVYLDKNQTVSETQQKMRREGFELTITPEGDIVLKNKTQENRMTYDAGQQKFINTASPKPAKKK
;
A
#
# COMPACT_ATOMS: atom_id res chain seq x y z
N MET A 1 -41.54 -73.09 -1.55
CA MET A 1 -41.26 -71.63 -1.42
C MET A 1 -40.14 -71.36 -0.40
N LYS A 2 -38.88 -71.71 -0.70
CA LYS A 2 -37.71 -71.34 0.15
C LYS A 2 -36.44 -71.01 -0.65
N LYS A 3 -36.52 -70.95 -1.99
CA LYS A 3 -35.37 -70.62 -2.86
C LYS A 3 -35.57 -69.37 -3.74
N ILE A 4 -36.74 -68.73 -3.67
CA ILE A 4 -37.04 -67.50 -4.41
C ILE A 4 -36.76 -66.24 -3.57
N ALA A 5 -36.70 -66.38 -2.23
CA ALA A 5 -36.39 -65.27 -1.34
C ALA A 5 -34.90 -64.86 -1.32
N LEU A 6 -33.99 -65.68 -1.83
CA LEU A 6 -32.55 -65.38 -1.85
C LEU A 6 -32.11 -64.59 -3.09
N LEU A 7 -32.89 -64.63 -4.18
CA LEU A 7 -32.55 -63.95 -5.44
C LEU A 7 -32.95 -62.45 -5.45
N LEU A 8 -33.87 -62.05 -4.56
CA LEU A 8 -34.38 -60.67 -4.48
C LEU A 8 -33.55 -59.75 -3.58
N VAL A 9 -32.56 -60.27 -2.86
CA VAL A 9 -31.68 -59.49 -1.97
C VAL A 9 -30.37 -59.07 -2.68
N PHE A 10 -30.04 -59.70 -3.81
CA PHE A 10 -28.78 -59.40 -4.53
C PHE A 10 -28.89 -58.28 -5.58
N THR A 11 -30.07 -57.76 -5.87
CA THR A 11 -30.30 -56.75 -6.92
C THR A 11 -30.40 -55.30 -6.41
N LEU A 12 -30.20 -55.06 -5.11
CA LEU A 12 -30.32 -53.73 -4.49
C LEU A 12 -29.00 -52.96 -4.29
N PHE A 13 -27.87 -53.45 -4.81
CA PHE A 13 -26.55 -52.80 -4.62
C PHE A 13 -25.97 -52.08 -5.84
N THR A 14 -26.71 -51.90 -6.93
CA THR A 14 -26.23 -51.12 -8.09
C THR A 14 -26.78 -49.69 -8.06
N VAL A 15 -26.52 -48.95 -6.99
CA VAL A 15 -26.64 -47.49 -7.00
C VAL A 15 -25.29 -46.91 -7.40
N SER A 16 -25.17 -46.63 -8.69
CA SER A 16 -24.27 -45.66 -9.33
C SER A 16 -23.16 -45.07 -8.46
N ALA A 17 -22.00 -45.72 -8.45
CA ALA A 17 -20.74 -45.03 -8.20
C ALA A 17 -20.46 -44.09 -9.39
N ASN A 18 -21.12 -42.94 -9.41
CA ASN A 18 -20.63 -41.79 -10.16
C ASN A 18 -19.35 -41.34 -9.49
N ALA A 19 -18.23 -41.97 -9.87
CA ALA A 19 -16.90 -41.43 -9.65
C ALA A 19 -16.82 -40.14 -10.46
N GLN A 20 -17.35 -39.04 -9.91
CA GLN A 20 -16.91 -37.72 -10.30
C GLN A 20 -15.42 -37.70 -10.03
N LYS A 21 -14.62 -37.90 -11.10
CA LYS A 21 -13.21 -37.52 -11.12
C LYS A 21 -13.19 -36.12 -10.53
N LYS A 22 -12.73 -35.99 -9.29
CA LYS A 22 -12.50 -34.67 -8.70
C LYS A 22 -11.70 -33.93 -9.75
N LYS A 23 -12.27 -32.85 -10.31
CA LYS A 23 -11.51 -31.95 -11.16
C LYS A 23 -10.24 -31.68 -10.38
N ALA A 24 -9.10 -31.99 -10.99
CA ALA A 24 -7.81 -31.62 -10.43
C ALA A 24 -7.95 -30.16 -9.97
N PRO A 25 -7.60 -29.83 -8.71
CA PRO A 25 -7.73 -28.46 -8.24
C PRO A 25 -7.08 -27.60 -9.30
N ALA A 26 -7.86 -26.68 -9.87
CA ALA A 26 -7.39 -25.80 -10.93
C ALA A 26 -6.03 -25.29 -10.47
N LYS A 27 -4.98 -25.54 -11.27
CA LYS A 27 -3.64 -25.01 -11.01
C LYS A 27 -3.86 -23.55 -10.66
N LYS A 28 -3.65 -23.17 -9.39
CA LYS A 28 -3.69 -21.77 -8.99
C LYS A 28 -2.68 -21.11 -9.90
N THR A 29 -3.15 -20.31 -10.85
CA THR A 29 -2.31 -19.48 -11.69
C THR A 29 -1.50 -18.66 -10.71
N VAL A 30 -0.20 -18.98 -10.61
CA VAL A 30 0.71 -18.23 -9.76
C VAL A 30 0.67 -16.82 -10.31
N ALA A 31 0.15 -15.88 -9.51
CA ALA A 31 0.05 -14.49 -9.93
C ALA A 31 1.44 -14.04 -10.37
N LYS A 32 1.53 -13.49 -11.59
CA LYS A 32 2.79 -12.95 -12.13
C LYS A 32 3.32 -11.92 -11.13
N ILE A 33 4.51 -12.20 -10.59
CA ILE A 33 5.19 -11.29 -9.66
C ILE A 33 6.01 -10.32 -10.49
N THR A 34 5.77 -9.03 -10.30
CA THR A 34 6.54 -7.97 -10.94
C THR A 34 7.32 -7.23 -9.86
N THR A 35 8.65 -7.27 -9.91
CA THR A 35 9.50 -6.47 -9.02
C THR A 35 9.51 -5.01 -9.46
N LEU A 36 9.29 -4.11 -8.51
CA LEU A 36 9.14 -2.68 -8.69
C LEU A 36 10.34 -1.90 -8.16
N ALA A 37 10.93 -2.35 -7.06
CA ALA A 37 12.15 -1.79 -6.49
C ALA A 37 12.94 -2.86 -5.74
N LYS A 38 14.26 -2.74 -5.73
CA LYS A 38 15.16 -3.56 -4.92
C LYS A 38 16.20 -2.69 -4.25
N THR A 39 16.51 -2.98 -3.00
CA THR A 39 17.61 -2.35 -2.28
C THR A 39 18.11 -3.29 -1.21
N ASP A 40 19.43 -3.48 -1.14
CA ASP A 40 20.04 -4.52 -0.31
C ASP A 40 19.38 -5.89 -0.57
N ASN A 41 18.87 -6.52 0.50
CA ASN A 41 18.13 -7.76 0.46
C ASN A 41 16.60 -7.56 0.43
N LEU A 42 16.11 -6.33 0.31
CA LEU A 42 14.69 -6.03 0.20
C LEU A 42 14.24 -5.95 -1.26
N SER A 43 13.03 -6.45 -1.52
CA SER A 43 12.35 -6.39 -2.83
C SER A 43 10.91 -5.94 -2.62
N ALA A 44 10.51 -4.87 -3.30
CA ALA A 44 9.11 -4.47 -3.45
C ALA A 44 8.55 -5.12 -4.72
N ASP A 45 7.52 -5.94 -4.56
CA ASP A 45 6.92 -6.71 -5.63
C ASP A 45 5.40 -6.48 -5.69
N MET A 46 4.85 -6.40 -6.90
CA MET A 46 3.40 -6.53 -7.14
C MET A 46 3.06 -7.98 -7.44
N ALA A 47 2.04 -8.52 -6.77
CA ALA A 47 1.55 -9.87 -7.00
C ALA A 47 0.01 -9.88 -7.01
N GLY A 48 -0.60 -9.76 -8.19
CA GLY A 48 -2.04 -9.64 -8.31
C GLY A 48 -2.55 -8.30 -7.78
N ASN A 49 -3.48 -8.34 -6.82
CA ASN A 49 -4.12 -7.17 -6.20
C ASN A 49 -3.46 -6.76 -4.87
N LYS A 50 -2.19 -7.08 -4.68
CA LYS A 50 -1.41 -6.67 -3.52
C LYS A 50 0.00 -6.29 -3.95
N PHE A 51 0.54 -5.29 -3.28
CA PHE A 51 1.99 -5.10 -3.27
C PHE A 51 2.54 -5.69 -1.98
N MET A 52 3.76 -6.21 -2.04
CA MET A 52 4.48 -6.74 -0.89
C MET A 52 5.91 -6.24 -0.89
N VAL A 53 6.48 -6.12 0.31
CA VAL A 53 7.93 -6.01 0.48
C VAL A 53 8.40 -7.29 1.13
N SER A 54 9.47 -7.86 0.59
CA SER A 54 10.08 -9.09 1.10
C SER A 54 11.55 -8.87 1.42
N ILE A 55 12.06 -9.61 2.40
CA ILE A 55 13.46 -9.69 2.78
C ILE A 55 13.99 -11.04 2.30
N THR A 56 15.17 -11.05 1.69
CA THR A 56 15.85 -12.27 1.24
C THR A 56 17.05 -12.55 2.13
N ASP A 57 17.07 -13.68 2.83
CA ASP A 57 18.21 -14.14 3.61
C ASP A 57 18.74 -15.45 3.02
N GLY A 58 19.84 -15.35 2.25
CA GLY A 58 20.36 -16.44 1.44
C GLY A 58 19.31 -16.94 0.44
N LYS A 59 18.78 -18.16 0.68
CA LYS A 59 17.74 -18.80 -0.15
C LYS A 59 16.32 -18.60 0.39
N VAL A 60 16.16 -18.05 1.59
CA VAL A 60 14.85 -17.86 2.23
C VAL A 60 14.33 -16.48 1.89
N LYS A 61 13.10 -16.39 1.38
CA LYS A 61 12.42 -15.13 1.10
C LYS A 61 11.21 -15.00 2.03
N ASP A 62 11.27 -14.03 2.92
CA ASP A 62 10.21 -13.72 3.88
C ASP A 62 9.49 -12.43 3.50
N THR A 63 8.17 -12.41 3.64
CA THR A 63 7.41 -11.17 3.50
C THR A 63 7.61 -10.29 4.73
N LEU A 64 8.09 -9.05 4.53
CA LEU A 64 8.13 -8.01 5.56
C LEU A 64 6.73 -7.47 5.80
N PHE A 65 6.04 -7.07 4.73
CA PHE A 65 4.63 -6.70 4.78
C PHE A 65 3.96 -6.82 3.40
N SER A 66 2.62 -6.77 3.39
CA SER A 66 1.85 -6.64 2.16
C SER A 66 0.66 -5.72 2.35
N ARG A 67 0.27 -4.99 1.30
CA ARG A 67 -0.94 -4.16 1.27
C ARG A 67 -1.80 -4.57 0.09
N PRO A 68 -3.09 -4.91 0.31
CA PRO A 68 -4.03 -5.08 -0.78
C PRO A 68 -4.35 -3.73 -1.42
N PHE A 69 -4.74 -3.77 -2.69
CA PHE A 69 -5.32 -2.64 -3.41
C PHE A 69 -6.41 -3.15 -4.35
N ASP A 70 -7.33 -2.27 -4.73
CA ASP A 70 -8.35 -2.56 -5.73
C ASP A 70 -7.84 -2.11 -7.11
N PRO A 71 -7.45 -3.04 -8.01
CA PRO A 71 -6.90 -2.69 -9.31
C PRO A 71 -7.92 -1.98 -10.21
N ALA A 72 -9.22 -2.06 -9.91
CA ALA A 72 -10.25 -1.31 -10.64
C ALA A 72 -10.31 0.16 -10.23
N LYS A 73 -9.78 0.51 -9.05
CA LYS A 73 -9.84 1.88 -8.50
C LYS A 73 -8.50 2.59 -8.52
N THR A 74 -7.44 1.87 -8.16
CA THR A 74 -6.11 2.46 -8.04
C THR A 74 -5.02 1.45 -8.32
N LEU A 75 -3.96 1.90 -8.97
CA LEU A 75 -2.74 1.12 -9.18
C LEU A 75 -1.59 1.83 -8.45
N PRO A 76 -0.98 1.19 -7.43
CA PRO A 76 0.23 1.70 -6.82
C PRO A 76 1.35 1.91 -7.84
N ALA A 77 2.10 2.99 -7.72
CA ALA A 77 3.21 3.36 -8.59
C ALA A 77 4.37 3.98 -7.81
N ASP A 78 5.44 4.36 -8.52
CA ASP A 78 6.59 5.10 -8.00
C ASP A 78 7.24 4.49 -6.75
N PHE A 79 7.33 3.17 -6.71
CA PHE A 79 7.90 2.43 -5.58
C PHE A 79 9.37 2.78 -5.36
N LYS A 80 9.71 3.13 -4.12
CA LYS A 80 11.10 3.37 -3.69
C LYS A 80 11.36 2.72 -2.35
N ILE A 81 12.55 2.15 -2.22
CA ILE A 81 13.12 1.70 -0.95
C ILE A 81 14.39 2.51 -0.75
N THR A 82 14.44 3.30 0.32
CA THR A 82 15.59 4.16 0.62
C THR A 82 16.15 3.76 1.98
N PRO A 83 17.35 3.15 2.02
CA PRO A 83 18.02 2.85 3.27
C PRO A 83 18.56 4.15 3.88
N PHE A 84 18.51 4.25 5.20
CA PHE A 84 19.11 5.34 5.93
C PHE A 84 19.53 4.86 7.32
N THR A 85 20.39 5.64 7.98
CA THR A 85 20.86 5.34 9.33
C THR A 85 20.33 6.40 10.28
N ALA A 86 19.69 5.98 11.37
CA ALA A 86 19.23 6.86 12.43
C ALA A 86 19.84 6.39 13.76
N LYS A 87 20.69 7.21 14.38
CA LYS A 87 21.37 6.88 15.65
C LYS A 87 22.04 5.50 15.66
N GLY A 88 22.65 5.13 14.53
CA GLY A 88 23.34 3.84 14.35
C GLY A 88 22.45 2.66 13.94
N ALA A 89 21.11 2.81 13.97
CA ALA A 89 20.19 1.81 13.46
C ALA A 89 19.97 1.99 11.95
N LYS A 90 20.12 0.91 11.18
CA LYS A 90 19.80 0.88 9.74
C LYS A 90 18.30 0.68 9.56
N LEU A 91 17.64 1.65 8.94
CA LEU A 91 16.21 1.66 8.67
C LEU A 91 15.93 1.80 7.18
N TYR A 92 14.71 1.50 6.77
CA TYR A 92 14.27 1.59 5.38
C TYR A 92 13.03 2.45 5.27
N ALA A 93 13.10 3.50 4.46
CA ALA A 93 11.94 4.27 4.06
C ALA A 93 11.37 3.68 2.77
N ILE A 94 10.16 3.16 2.85
CA ILE A 94 9.47 2.49 1.76
C ILE A 94 8.32 3.40 1.34
N SER A 95 8.35 3.86 0.10
CA SER A 95 7.33 4.77 -0.41
C SER A 95 6.76 4.31 -1.73
N TRP A 96 5.49 4.65 -1.95
CA TRP A 96 4.76 4.43 -3.19
C TRP A 96 3.65 5.48 -3.32
N THR A 97 3.17 5.68 -4.53
CA THR A 97 2.06 6.58 -4.82
C THR A 97 0.80 5.80 -5.19
N GLN A 98 -0.36 6.35 -4.89
CA GLN A 98 -1.64 5.89 -5.41
C GLN A 98 -2.39 7.08 -5.98
N ARG A 99 -2.87 6.94 -7.21
CA ARG A 99 -3.72 7.92 -7.87
C ARG A 99 -5.17 7.48 -7.80
N ASN A 100 -6.05 8.40 -7.44
CA ASN A 100 -7.49 8.25 -7.51
C ASN A 100 -8.05 9.39 -8.36
N ILE A 101 -8.79 9.04 -9.41
CA ILE A 101 -9.44 10.01 -10.30
C ILE A 101 -10.94 9.87 -10.09
N SER A 102 -11.62 10.99 -9.84
CA SER A 102 -13.08 11.08 -9.78
C SER A 102 -13.54 12.15 -10.75
N GLU A 103 -14.29 11.73 -11.76
CA GLU A 103 -14.77 12.60 -12.82
C GLU A 103 -16.29 12.61 -12.87
N THR A 104 -16.83 13.81 -13.01
CA THR A 104 -18.23 14.10 -13.30
C THR A 104 -18.27 15.11 -14.45
N LYS A 105 -19.46 15.35 -15.02
CA LYS A 105 -19.62 16.31 -16.12
C LYS A 105 -19.10 17.72 -15.79
N LEU A 106 -19.18 18.14 -14.53
CA LEU A 106 -18.81 19.50 -14.10
C LEU A 106 -17.52 19.56 -13.31
N LYS A 107 -16.96 18.42 -12.90
CA LYS A 107 -15.87 18.40 -11.93
C LYS A 107 -14.98 17.20 -12.14
N ASN A 108 -13.68 17.45 -12.18
CA ASN A 108 -12.63 16.44 -12.17
C ASN A 108 -11.76 16.62 -10.92
N GLU A 109 -11.58 15.56 -10.14
CA GLU A 109 -10.68 15.51 -9.00
C GLU A 109 -9.63 14.42 -9.20
N GLU A 110 -8.36 14.82 -9.25
CA GLU A 110 -7.22 13.90 -9.26
C GLU A 110 -6.49 13.99 -7.93
N ALA A 111 -6.61 12.96 -7.10
CA ALA A 111 -5.92 12.84 -5.82
C ALA A 111 -4.72 11.90 -5.96
N LEU A 112 -3.52 12.42 -5.71
CA LEU A 112 -2.29 11.65 -5.58
C LEU A 112 -1.95 11.49 -4.09
N THR A 113 -1.99 10.27 -3.59
CA THR A 113 -1.56 9.92 -2.23
C THR A 113 -0.15 9.35 -2.28
N THR A 114 0.79 9.97 -1.58
CA THR A 114 2.13 9.43 -1.32
C THR A 114 2.12 8.77 0.04
N PHE A 115 2.42 7.48 0.06
CA PHE A 115 2.63 6.71 1.27
C PHE A 115 4.13 6.62 1.54
N THR A 116 4.52 6.83 2.78
CA THR A 116 5.89 6.59 3.26
C THR A 116 5.83 5.84 4.57
N GLU A 117 6.36 4.63 4.60
CA GLU A 117 6.48 3.80 5.79
C GLU A 117 7.95 3.58 6.14
N ILE A 118 8.32 3.78 7.40
CA ILE A 118 9.66 3.50 7.91
C ILE A 118 9.63 2.16 8.61
N TRP A 119 10.56 1.29 8.21
CA TRP A 119 10.68 -0.06 8.72
C TRP A 119 12.08 -0.34 9.28
N ASP A 120 12.10 -1.02 10.42
CA ASP A 120 13.24 -1.82 10.85
C ASP A 120 13.05 -3.22 10.26
N ALA A 121 13.81 -3.51 9.19
CA ALA A 121 13.71 -4.77 8.48
C ALA A 121 14.24 -5.95 9.31
N ALA A 122 15.24 -5.73 10.15
CA ALA A 122 15.81 -6.77 11.01
C ALA A 122 14.82 -7.17 12.11
N ALA A 123 14.16 -6.19 12.73
CA ALA A 123 13.12 -6.42 13.73
C ALA A 123 11.74 -6.75 13.13
N LYS A 124 11.61 -6.74 11.79
CA LYS A 124 10.34 -6.87 11.06
C LYS A 124 9.23 -5.95 11.60
N LYS A 125 9.60 -4.71 11.93
CA LYS A 125 8.75 -3.76 12.67
C LYS A 125 8.54 -2.47 11.89
N GLN A 126 7.28 -2.05 11.76
CA GLN A 126 6.94 -0.72 11.28
C GLN A 126 7.18 0.30 12.39
N ILE A 127 8.01 1.30 12.13
CA ILE A 127 8.38 2.34 13.09
C ILE A 127 7.50 3.58 12.94
N LEU A 128 7.21 3.97 11.69
CA LEU A 128 6.41 5.14 11.36
C LEU A 128 5.65 4.89 10.04
N ALA A 129 4.45 5.44 9.93
CA ALA A 129 3.73 5.52 8.66
C ALA A 129 3.22 6.95 8.47
N ASN A 130 3.31 7.47 7.26
CA ASN A 130 2.84 8.80 6.89
C ASN A 130 2.21 8.78 5.50
N ASN A 131 1.12 9.53 5.35
CA ASN A 131 0.40 9.70 4.10
C ASN A 131 0.28 11.19 3.79
N GLN A 132 0.62 11.58 2.57
CA GLN A 132 0.45 12.93 2.05
C GLN A 132 -0.48 12.87 0.84
N ILE A 133 -1.51 13.70 0.80
CA ILE A 133 -2.44 13.76 -0.33
C ILE A 133 -2.31 15.10 -1.03
N THR A 134 -2.15 15.09 -2.35
CA THR A 134 -2.29 16.26 -3.20
C THR A 134 -3.47 16.05 -4.14
N THR A 135 -4.51 16.86 -3.99
CA THR A 135 -5.70 16.82 -4.85
C THR A 135 -5.72 18.01 -5.78
N LYS A 136 -5.75 17.76 -7.08
CA LYS A 136 -6.03 18.75 -8.12
C LYS A 136 -7.50 18.67 -8.47
N VAL A 137 -8.21 19.78 -8.32
CA VAL A 137 -9.63 19.92 -8.64
C VAL A 137 -9.77 20.88 -9.81
N SER A 138 -10.46 20.46 -10.85
CA SER A 138 -10.90 21.29 -11.98
C SER A 138 -12.43 21.27 -12.02
N GLU A 139 -13.06 22.43 -11.93
CA GLU A 139 -14.52 22.56 -11.84
C GLU A 139 -15.03 23.56 -12.88
N ILE A 140 -16.07 23.18 -13.61
CA ILE A 140 -16.81 24.05 -14.51
C ILE A 140 -17.88 24.75 -13.67
N VAL A 141 -17.77 26.07 -13.57
CA VAL A 141 -18.71 26.92 -12.84
C VAL A 141 -19.47 27.77 -13.84
N TYR A 142 -20.80 27.63 -13.85
CA TYR A 142 -21.67 28.48 -14.65
C TYR A 142 -21.84 29.85 -14.00
N LEU A 143 -21.69 30.91 -14.80
CA LEU A 143 -21.78 32.30 -14.34
C LEU A 143 -23.20 32.86 -14.43
N ASP A 144 -24.10 32.11 -15.06
CA ASP A 144 -25.52 32.44 -15.20
C ASP A 144 -26.41 31.24 -14.84
N LYS A 145 -27.70 31.53 -14.58
CA LYS A 145 -28.70 30.50 -14.24
C LYS A 145 -29.07 29.60 -15.42
N ASN A 146 -28.86 30.06 -16.64
CA ASN A 146 -29.23 29.36 -17.88
C ASN A 146 -28.13 28.41 -18.35
N GLN A 147 -26.99 28.35 -17.65
CA GLN A 147 -25.80 27.58 -17.99
C GLN A 147 -25.24 27.92 -19.38
N THR A 148 -25.39 29.16 -19.83
CA THR A 148 -24.92 29.60 -21.15
C THR A 148 -23.48 30.12 -21.14
N VAL A 149 -23.02 30.63 -20.00
CA VAL A 149 -21.65 31.10 -19.78
C VAL A 149 -21.03 30.32 -18.63
N SER A 150 -19.83 29.80 -18.84
CA SER A 150 -19.08 29.05 -17.82
C SER A 150 -17.60 29.43 -17.82
N GLU A 151 -16.96 29.23 -16.69
CA GLU A 151 -15.51 29.23 -16.55
C GLU A 151 -15.00 27.95 -15.91
N THR A 152 -13.72 27.64 -16.11
CA THR A 152 -13.06 26.51 -15.45
C THR A 152 -12.21 27.03 -14.31
N GLN A 153 -12.56 26.67 -13.09
CA GLN A 153 -11.79 26.97 -11.89
C GLN A 153 -10.88 25.80 -11.54
N GLN A 154 -9.63 26.10 -11.16
CA GLN A 154 -8.68 25.11 -10.70
C GLN A 154 -8.25 25.38 -9.26
N LYS A 155 -8.20 24.32 -8.45
CA LYS A 155 -7.76 24.38 -7.07
C LYS A 155 -6.83 23.22 -6.75
N MET A 156 -5.74 23.49 -6.04
CA MET A 156 -4.93 22.46 -5.43
C MET A 156 -5.14 22.42 -3.92
N ARG A 157 -5.40 21.23 -3.39
CA ARG A 157 -5.45 20.96 -1.96
C ARG A 157 -4.31 20.02 -1.58
N ARG A 158 -3.66 20.28 -0.45
CA ARG A 158 -2.66 19.41 0.13
C ARG A 158 -3.09 19.04 1.55
N GLU A 159 -3.07 17.76 1.86
CA GLU A 159 -3.48 17.19 3.14
C GLU A 159 -2.36 16.28 3.67
N GLY A 160 -2.28 16.14 4.99
CA GLY A 160 -1.20 15.39 5.66
C GLY A 160 0.12 16.15 5.74
N PHE A 161 1.19 15.42 6.02
CA PHE A 161 2.54 15.97 6.14
C PHE A 161 3.44 15.39 5.05
N GLU A 162 4.29 16.23 4.48
CA GLU A 162 5.44 15.79 3.70
C GLU A 162 6.50 15.25 4.66
N LEU A 163 6.95 14.02 4.44
CA LEU A 163 7.98 13.36 5.24
C LEU A 163 9.32 13.50 4.52
N THR A 164 10.28 14.14 5.18
CA THR A 164 11.68 14.16 4.74
C THR A 164 12.58 13.53 5.80
N ILE A 165 13.66 12.91 5.34
CA ILE A 165 14.66 12.25 6.18
C ILE A 165 15.92 13.09 6.09
N THR A 166 16.44 13.55 7.23
CA THR A 166 17.69 14.33 7.26
C THR A 166 18.90 13.41 7.09
N PRO A 167 20.09 13.94 6.75
CA PRO A 167 21.31 13.15 6.68
C PRO A 167 21.65 12.40 7.98
N GLU A 168 21.24 12.95 9.13
CA GLU A 168 21.42 12.37 10.46
C GLU A 168 20.40 11.26 10.79
N GLY A 169 19.40 11.07 9.92
CA GLY A 169 18.33 10.09 10.08
C GLY A 169 17.14 10.57 10.91
N ASP A 170 17.03 11.87 11.19
CA ASP A 170 15.85 12.45 11.81
C ASP A 170 14.71 12.60 10.78
N ILE A 171 13.48 12.60 11.26
CA ILE A 171 12.28 12.75 10.43
C ILE A 171 11.71 14.14 10.61
N VAL A 172 11.48 14.81 9.49
CA VAL A 172 10.74 16.09 9.45
C VAL A 172 9.40 15.83 8.77
N LEU A 173 8.32 16.10 9.50
CA LEU A 173 6.96 16.08 8.98
C LEU A 173 6.50 17.53 8.81
N LYS A 174 6.31 17.96 7.57
CA LYS A 174 5.99 19.36 7.26
C LYS A 174 4.70 19.51 6.47
N ASN A 175 3.87 20.46 6.86
CA ASN A 175 2.74 20.94 6.06
C ASN A 175 2.78 22.47 5.99
N LYS A 176 1.74 23.09 5.42
CA LYS A 176 1.68 24.55 5.24
C LYS A 176 1.78 25.34 6.55
N THR A 177 1.33 24.76 7.67
CA THR A 177 1.13 25.45 8.95
C THR A 177 1.99 24.91 10.09
N GLN A 178 2.54 23.71 9.95
CA GLN A 178 3.18 22.96 11.02
C GLN A 178 4.43 22.26 10.51
N GLU A 179 5.46 22.19 11.36
CA GLU A 179 6.68 21.41 11.14
C GLU A 179 7.00 20.67 12.43
N ASN A 180 6.96 19.33 12.37
CA ASN A 180 7.31 18.44 13.47
C ASN A 180 8.63 17.76 13.14
N ARG A 181 9.56 17.78 14.09
CA ARG A 181 10.84 17.06 13.99
C ARG A 181 10.82 15.90 14.95
N MET A 182 11.32 14.76 14.50
CA MET A 182 11.37 13.55 15.31
C MET A 182 12.74 12.92 15.21
N THR A 183 13.26 12.50 16.35
CA THR A 183 14.55 11.81 16.45
C THR A 183 14.31 10.36 16.82
N TYR A 184 15.13 9.47 16.27
CA TYR A 184 15.04 8.06 16.59
C TYR A 184 15.57 7.76 18.00
N ASP A 185 14.77 7.08 18.80
CA ASP A 185 15.18 6.47 20.06
C ASP A 185 15.43 4.98 19.81
N ALA A 186 16.70 4.58 19.85
CA ALA A 186 17.11 3.20 19.62
C ALA A 186 16.69 2.25 20.76
N GLY A 187 16.57 2.75 22.00
CA GLY A 187 16.12 1.96 23.14
C GLY A 187 14.64 1.63 23.06
N GLN A 188 13.83 2.55 22.54
CA GLN A 188 12.38 2.36 22.36
C GLN A 188 11.99 1.87 20.97
N GLN A 189 12.93 1.89 20.01
CA GLN A 189 12.71 1.63 18.59
C GLN A 189 11.53 2.42 18.03
N LYS A 190 11.54 3.75 18.25
CA LYS A 190 10.49 4.69 17.86
C LYS A 190 11.08 6.04 17.53
N PHE A 191 10.38 6.81 16.71
CA PHE A 191 10.64 8.24 16.55
C PHE A 191 9.90 9.01 17.64
N ILE A 192 10.61 9.89 18.35
CA ILE A 192 10.07 10.76 19.39
C ILE A 192 10.11 12.21 18.92
N ASN A 193 9.03 12.96 19.18
CA ASN A 193 8.97 14.38 18.85
C ASN A 193 10.06 15.13 19.62
N THR A 194 10.89 15.88 18.89
CA THR A 194 11.76 16.88 19.49
C THR A 194 11.00 18.19 19.58
N ALA A 195 11.16 18.91 20.69
CA ALA A 195 10.57 20.24 20.81
C ALA A 195 11.08 21.10 19.65
N SER A 196 10.16 21.73 18.90
CA SER A 196 10.52 22.59 17.78
C SER A 196 11.59 23.60 18.24
N PRO A 197 12.69 23.79 17.49
CA PRO A 197 13.66 24.82 17.83
C PRO A 197 12.90 26.15 17.93
N LYS A 198 12.99 26.84 19.07
CA LYS A 198 12.44 28.20 19.20
C LYS A 198 13.02 29.02 18.03
N PRO A 199 12.20 29.76 17.27
CA PRO A 199 12.72 30.59 16.19
C PRO A 199 13.83 31.46 16.77
N ALA A 200 15.01 31.41 16.15
CA ALA A 200 16.14 32.23 16.55
C ALA A 200 15.66 33.68 16.60
N LYS A 201 15.72 34.30 17.78
CA LYS A 201 15.46 35.73 17.92
C LYS A 201 16.42 36.44 16.97
N LYS A 202 15.89 37.03 15.90
CA LYS A 202 16.65 37.97 15.09
C LYS A 202 17.13 39.07 16.04
N LYS A 203 18.44 39.23 16.16
CA LYS A 203 19.07 40.40 16.79
C LYS A 203 18.90 41.59 15.87
#